data_AF-A0A968KKW5-F1
#
_entry.id   AF-A0A968KKW5-F1
#
_cell.length_a   1.000
_cell.length_b   1.000
_cell.length_c   1.000
_cell.angle_alpha   90.00
_cell.angle_beta   90.00
_cell.angle_gamma   90.00
#
_symmetry.space_group_name_H-M   'P 1'
#
loop_
_entity.id
_entity.type
_entity.pdbx_description
1 polymer ?
#
loop_
_entity_poly.entity_id
_entity_poly.type
_entity_poly.pdbx_seq_one_letter_code
_entity_poly.pdbx_strand_id
1 'polypeptide(L)' 'IESVIQRSPGPHERGVPLVMMVHRANERNTQAALKEIDQLDVVCDKSNLIRVEK' A
#
# COMPACT_ATOMS: atom_id res chain seq x y z
N ILE A 1 7.60 -6.75 -6.44
CA ILE A 1 6.14 -6.51 -6.35
C ILE A 1 5.50 -7.58 -7.22
N GLU A 2 4.52 -8.32 -6.69
CA GLU A 2 3.84 -9.39 -7.43
C GLU A 2 2.71 -8.85 -8.29
N SER A 3 1.93 -7.90 -7.77
CA SER A 3 0.90 -7.20 -8.56
C SER A 3 0.59 -5.83 -7.96
N VAL A 4 0.01 -4.97 -8.79
CA VAL A 4 -0.49 -3.64 -8.41
C VAL A 4 -1.84 -3.43 -9.04
N ILE A 5 -2.80 -2.91 -8.27
CA ILE A 5 -4.10 -2.46 -8.75
C ILE A 5 -4.27 -1.02 -8.31
N GLN A 6 -4.49 -0.12 -9.26
CA GLN A 6 -4.82 1.28 -9.02
C GLN A 6 -6.21 1.54 -9.59
N ARG A 7 -7.14 2.03 -8.78
CA ARG A 7 -8.50 2.32 -9.23
C ARG A 7 -8.71 3.82 -9.33
N SER A 8 -9.61 4.24 -10.22
CA SER A 8 -10.05 5.63 -10.24
C SER A 8 -10.64 6.01 -8.88
N PRO A 9 -10.38 7.24 -8.40
CA PRO A 9 -10.94 7.71 -7.14
C PRO A 9 -12.47 7.79 -7.24
N GLY A 10 -13.13 7.47 -6.13
CA GLY A 10 -14.58 7.68 -6.00
C GLY A 10 -14.96 9.18 -5.98
N PRO A 11 -16.25 9.52 -6.14
CA PRO A 11 -16.74 10.91 -6.22
C PRO A 11 -16.35 11.81 -5.02
N HIS A 12 -15.97 11.20 -3.90
CA HIS A 12 -15.64 11.89 -2.64
C HIS A 12 -14.29 11.43 -2.07
N GLU A 13 -13.48 10.69 -2.84
CA GLU A 13 -12.16 10.25 -2.37
C GLU A 13 -11.10 11.33 -2.66
N ARG A 14 -10.26 11.63 -1.66
CA ARG A 14 -9.18 12.62 -1.77
C ARG A 14 -7.95 12.10 -2.51
N GLY A 15 -7.87 10.78 -2.72
CA GLY A 15 -6.71 10.12 -3.29
C GLY A 15 -7.10 8.92 -4.14
N VAL A 16 -6.15 8.44 -4.93
CA VAL A 16 -6.31 7.27 -5.78
C VAL A 16 -5.99 6.02 -4.97
N PRO A 17 -6.93 5.08 -4.77
CA PRO A 17 -6.65 3.87 -4.02
C PRO A 17 -5.68 2.95 -4.79
N LEU A 18 -4.63 2.52 -4.09
CA LEU A 18 -3.58 1.64 -4.61
C LEU A 18 -3.47 0.39 -3.72
N VAL A 19 -3.60 -0.79 -4.34
CA VAL A 19 -3.47 -2.10 -3.70
C VAL A 19 -2.27 -2.81 -4.30
N MET A 20 -1.34 -3.26 -3.46
CA MET A 20 -0.15 -3.99 -3.89
C MET A 20 -0.12 -5.39 -3.28
N MET A 21 0.18 -6.39 -4.09
CA MET A 21 0.66 -7.68 -3.62
C MET A 21 2.18 -7.66 -3.69
N VAL A 22 2.86 -7.93 -2.58
CA VAL A 22 4.30 -8.13 -2.55
C VAL A 22 4.61 -9.62 -2.72
N HIS A 23 5.76 -9.94 -3.33
CA HIS A 23 6.29 -11.30 -3.24
C HIS A 23 6.59 -11.65 -1.78
N ARG A 24 6.79 -12.93 -1.50
CA ARG A 24 7.24 -13.39 -0.18
C ARG A 24 8.46 -12.58 0.28
N ALA A 25 8.27 -11.84 1.35
CA ALA A 25 9.25 -10.93 1.91
C ALA A 25 9.25 -11.04 3.44
N ASN A 26 10.33 -10.59 4.08
CA ASN A 26 10.36 -10.48 5.53
C ASN A 26 9.40 -9.37 5.98
N GLU A 27 8.50 -9.68 6.93
CA GLU A 27 7.49 -8.72 7.41
C GLU A 27 8.11 -7.42 7.95
N ARG A 28 9.27 -7.50 8.61
CA ARG A 28 9.99 -6.32 9.10
C ARG A 28 10.34 -5.36 7.96
N ASN A 29 10.75 -5.88 6.81
CA ASN A 29 11.12 -5.07 5.66
C ASN A 29 9.88 -4.42 5.02
N THR A 30 8.77 -5.18 4.93
CA THR A 30 7.50 -4.64 4.43
C THR A 30 6.98 -3.51 5.34
N GLN A 31 6.99 -3.71 6.66
CA GLN A 31 6.57 -2.68 7.61
C GLN A 31 7.49 -1.45 7.59
N ALA A 32 8.80 -1.63 7.43
CA ALA A 32 9.74 -0.50 7.30
C ALA A 32 9.45 0.32 6.04
N ALA A 33 9.27 -0.34 4.89
CA ALA A 33 8.92 0.32 3.64
C ALA A 33 7.58 1.06 3.73
N LEU A 34 6.55 0.47 4.37
CA LEU A 34 5.27 1.13 4.57
C LEU A 34 5.39 2.38 5.46
N LYS A 35 6.25 2.35 6.49
CA LYS A 35 6.52 3.55 7.32
C LYS A 35 7.16 4.68 6.52
N GLU A 36 8.05 4.36 5.59
CA GLU A 36 8.65 5.35 4.68
C GLU A 36 7.62 5.90 3.69
N ILE A 37 6.78 5.03 3.11
CA ILE A 37 5.70 5.43 2.18
C ILE A 37 4.70 6.36 2.89
N ASP A 38 4.28 6.02 4.11
CA ASP A 38 3.33 6.79 4.90
C ASP A 38 3.85 8.18 5.34
N GLN A 39 5.11 8.51 5.07
CA GLN A 39 5.72 9.82 5.32
C GLN A 39 5.77 10.71 4.06
N LEU A 40 5.43 10.16 2.89
CA LEU A 40 5.44 10.93 1.65
C LEU A 40 4.27 11.93 1.63
N ASP A 41 4.54 13.19 1.27
CA ASP A 41 3.54 14.26 1.21
C ASP A 41 2.33 13.95 0.31
N VAL A 42 2.50 13.03 -0.65
CA VAL A 42 1.47 12.62 -1.62
C VAL A 42 0.55 11.51 -1.10
N VAL A 43 0.89 10.87 0.02
CA VAL A 43 0.09 9.80 0.60
C VAL A 43 -1.00 10.39 1.48
N CYS A 44 -2.26 10.23 1.06
CA CYS A 44 -3.40 10.87 1.71
C CYS A 44 -3.76 10.28 3.08
N ASP A 45 -3.52 8.97 3.27
CA ASP A 45 -3.94 8.21 4.46
C ASP A 45 -2.96 7.05 4.74
N LYS A 46 -2.96 6.53 5.98
CA LYS A 46 -2.07 5.44 6.39
C LYS A 46 -2.32 4.14 5.61
N SER A 47 -1.24 3.45 5.28
CA SER A 47 -1.29 2.16 4.57
C SER A 47 -1.86 1.05 5.45
N ASN A 48 -2.66 0.17 4.86
CA ASN A 48 -3.12 -1.06 5.50
C ASN A 48 -2.26 -2.26 5.05
N LEU A 49 -1.87 -3.13 6.00
CA LEU A 49 -1.12 -4.35 5.72
C LEU A 49 -1.97 -5.59 6.06
N ILE A 50 -2.24 -6.41 5.05
CA ILE A 50 -2.94 -7.70 5.19
C ILE A 50 -1.97 -8.79 4.72
N ARG A 51 -1.70 -9.79 5.57
CA ARG A 51 -0.89 -10.96 5.19
C ARG A 51 -1.70 -11.91 4.33
N VAL A 52 -1.05 -12.48 3.33
CA VAL A 52 -1.62 -13.50 2.46
C VAL A 52 -0.76 -14.75 2.61
N GLU A 53 -1.33 -15.77 3.24
CA GLU A 53 -0.73 -17.08 3.38
C GLU A 53 -1.26 -18.01 2.28
N LYS A 54 -0.45 -19.00 1.89
CA LYS A 54 -0.89 -20.09 1.01
C LYS A 54 -1.33 -21.28 1.82
#